data_AF-A0A844MPF1-F1
#
_entry.id   AF-A0A844MPF1-F1
#
_cell.length_a   1.000
_cell.length_b   1.000
_cell.length_c   1.000
_cell.angle_alpha   90.00
_cell.angle_beta   90.00
_cell.angle_gamma   90.00
#
_symmetry.space_group_name_H-M   'P 1'
#
loop_
_entity.id
_entity.type
_entity.pdbx_description
1 polymer ?
#
loop_
_entity_poly.entity_id
_entity_poly.type
_entity_poly.pdbx_seq_one_letter_code
_entity_poly.pdbx_strand_id
1 'polypeptide(L)'
;MAKFLQDYMWQDSIFAIKLSCEASNFKAFYSQLHEELPQTSKETRRRNAGTIVRRFFPERSLKQATRLTWRSYEDEKLLQHLMRYQFLVSEPVIADFAAKLYVLNSEPGDRLEFRELADSFLQQNINNRTILQQLQKVAIKTLS
;
A
#
# COMPACT_ATOMS: atom_id res chain seq x y z
N MET A 1 -3.39 -6.92 16.45
CA MET A 1 -2.87 -5.53 16.43
C MET A 1 -2.40 -5.19 15.02
N ALA A 2 -3.32 -4.73 14.16
CA ALA A 2 -3.10 -4.45 12.72
C ALA A 2 -2.34 -3.13 12.49
N LYS A 3 -1.25 -2.92 13.24
CA LYS A 3 -0.45 -1.68 13.25
C LYS A 3 0.57 -1.64 12.10
N PHE A 4 0.91 -2.78 11.51
CA PHE A 4 2.02 -2.89 10.55
C PHE A 4 1.66 -2.51 9.11
N LEU A 5 0.39 -2.59 8.71
CA LEU A 5 -0.03 -2.08 7.39
C LEU A 5 -0.05 -0.54 7.35
N GLN A 6 -0.17 0.12 8.52
CA GLN A 6 -0.18 1.58 8.63
C GLN A 6 1.20 2.22 8.38
N ASP A 7 2.29 1.49 8.55
CA ASP A 7 3.65 2.06 8.49
C ASP A 7 4.32 2.00 7.10
N TYR A 8 3.74 1.29 6.12
CA TYR A 8 4.31 1.30 4.77
C TYR A 8 3.75 2.43 3.93
N MET A 9 4.25 3.64 4.19
CA MET A 9 4.05 4.82 3.34
C MET A 9 2.57 5.21 3.14
N TRP A 10 1.69 4.86 4.07
CA TRP A 10 0.27 5.15 3.93
C TRP A 10 0.01 6.65 3.86
N GLN A 11 0.63 7.40 4.78
CA GLN A 11 0.53 8.87 4.80
C GLN A 11 1.14 9.50 3.55
N ASP A 12 2.33 9.04 3.12
CA ASP A 12 2.95 9.48 1.86
C ASP A 12 2.07 9.18 0.64
N SER A 13 1.32 8.07 0.67
CA SER A 13 0.40 7.69 -0.41
C SER A 13 -0.84 8.58 -0.43
N ILE A 14 -1.42 8.89 0.74
CA ILE A 14 -2.53 9.85 0.85
C ILE A 14 -2.06 11.22 0.34
N PHE A 15 -0.90 11.66 0.82
CA PHE A 15 -0.27 12.89 0.37
C PHE A 15 -0.10 12.91 -1.15
N ALA A 16 0.40 11.82 -1.76
CA ALA A 16 0.53 11.73 -3.21
C ALA A 16 -0.81 11.83 -3.95
N ILE A 17 -1.90 11.23 -3.45
CA ILE A 17 -3.23 11.41 -4.05
C ILE A 17 -3.64 12.89 -4.01
N LYS A 18 -3.48 13.55 -2.86
CA LYS A 18 -3.81 14.97 -2.70
C LYS A 18 -2.96 15.84 -3.63
N LEU A 19 -1.64 15.63 -3.65
CA LEU A 19 -0.70 16.29 -4.55
C LEU A 19 -1.07 16.12 -6.02
N SER A 20 -1.55 14.94 -6.40
CA SER A 20 -1.98 14.66 -7.78
C SER A 20 -3.19 15.50 -8.23
N CYS A 21 -3.94 16.09 -7.31
CA CYS A 21 -5.08 16.95 -7.62
C CYS A 21 -4.63 18.32 -8.14
N GLU A 22 -3.51 18.82 -7.63
CA GLU A 22 -2.89 20.10 -8.00
C GLU A 22 -2.07 20.02 -9.29
N ALA A 23 -1.64 18.82 -9.67
CA ALA A 23 -0.83 18.63 -10.86
C ALA A 23 -1.65 18.68 -12.17
N SER A 24 -1.08 19.33 -13.18
CA SER A 24 -1.70 19.44 -14.51
C SER A 24 -1.67 18.15 -15.32
N ASN A 25 -0.64 17.32 -15.12
CA ASN A 25 -0.47 16.02 -15.78
C ASN A 25 0.42 15.08 -14.95
N PHE A 26 0.47 13.81 -15.34
CA PHE A 26 1.19 12.78 -14.58
C PHE A 26 2.70 13.05 -14.47
N LYS A 27 3.33 13.61 -15.50
CA LYS A 27 4.76 13.92 -15.49
C LYS A 27 5.08 15.02 -14.47
N ALA A 28 4.27 16.08 -14.44
CA ALA A 28 4.38 17.15 -13.46
C ALA A 28 4.19 16.60 -12.02
N PHE A 29 3.12 15.81 -11.81
CA PHE A 29 2.87 15.13 -10.54
C PHE A 29 4.07 14.29 -10.09
N TYR A 30 4.61 13.43 -10.97
CA TYR A 30 5.69 12.53 -10.59
C TYR A 30 6.98 13.26 -10.24
N SER A 31 7.29 14.34 -10.96
CA SER A 31 8.42 15.21 -10.64
C SER A 31 8.23 15.91 -9.29
N GLN A 32 7.04 16.43 -9.03
CA GLN A 32 6.71 17.11 -7.78
C GLN A 32 6.75 16.16 -6.58
N LEU A 33 6.22 14.95 -6.74
CA LEU A 33 6.25 13.91 -5.71
C LEU A 33 7.69 13.55 -5.28
N HIS A 34 8.67 13.60 -6.19
CA HIS A 34 10.07 13.33 -5.84
C HIS A 34 10.68 14.39 -4.93
N GLU A 35 10.23 15.64 -5.05
CA GLU A 35 10.73 16.76 -4.28
C GLU A 35 10.02 16.92 -2.94
N GLU A 36 8.72 16.62 -2.89
CA GLU A 36 7.89 16.89 -1.70
C GLU A 36 7.78 15.72 -0.70
N LEU A 37 8.28 14.53 -1.05
CA LEU A 37 8.32 13.41 -0.11
C LEU A 37 9.25 13.71 1.09
N PRO A 38 8.91 13.31 2.32
CA PRO A 38 9.60 13.75 3.53
C PRO A 38 10.97 13.11 3.75
N GLN A 39 11.35 12.10 2.95
CA GLN A 39 12.60 11.37 3.15
C GLN A 39 13.82 12.21 2.75
N THR A 40 14.86 12.20 3.59
CA THR A 40 16.09 13.01 3.40
C THR A 40 16.86 12.64 2.13
N SER A 41 16.98 11.33 1.84
CA SER A 41 17.73 10.84 0.68
C SER A 41 16.91 10.91 -0.61
N LYS A 42 17.51 11.48 -1.66
CA LYS A 42 16.95 11.50 -3.02
C LYS A 42 16.62 10.09 -3.53
N GLU A 43 17.50 9.13 -3.26
CA GLU A 43 17.29 7.74 -3.70
C GLU A 43 16.09 7.10 -2.98
N THR A 44 15.94 7.37 -1.67
CA THR A 44 14.77 6.91 -0.91
C THR A 44 13.49 7.53 -1.44
N ARG A 45 13.47 8.85 -1.71
CA ARG A 45 12.30 9.53 -2.29
C ARG A 45 11.93 8.94 -3.65
N ARG A 46 12.92 8.72 -4.53
CA ARG A 46 12.70 8.09 -5.85
C ARG A 46 12.08 6.70 -5.72
N ARG A 47 12.63 5.85 -4.86
CA ARG A 47 12.12 4.49 -4.62
C ARG A 47 10.71 4.51 -4.05
N ASN A 48 10.45 5.41 -3.12
CA ASN A 48 9.17 5.60 -2.47
C ASN A 48 8.11 6.08 -3.48
N ALA A 49 8.39 7.15 -4.22
CA ALA A 49 7.52 7.65 -5.28
C ALA A 49 7.20 6.58 -6.31
N GLY A 50 8.20 5.80 -6.75
CA GLY A 50 7.98 4.67 -7.66
C GLY A 50 7.05 3.60 -7.08
N THR A 51 7.14 3.33 -5.78
CA THR A 51 6.26 2.38 -5.09
C THR A 51 4.83 2.89 -4.99
N ILE A 52 4.64 4.17 -4.64
CA ILE A 52 3.32 4.82 -4.58
C ILE A 52 2.67 4.80 -5.96
N VAL A 53 3.40 5.21 -6.99
CA VAL A 53 2.91 5.24 -8.37
C VAL A 53 2.48 3.86 -8.83
N ARG A 54 3.30 2.82 -8.60
CA ARG A 54 2.95 1.46 -8.98
C ARG A 54 1.63 1.00 -8.36
N ARG A 55 1.37 1.39 -7.11
CA ARG A 55 0.18 0.96 -6.35
C ARG A 55 -1.08 1.76 -6.71
N PHE A 56 -0.95 3.08 -6.78
CA PHE A 56 -2.10 3.99 -6.84
C PHE A 56 -2.28 4.68 -8.19
N PHE A 57 -1.29 4.59 -9.09
CA PHE A 57 -1.31 5.15 -10.43
C PHE A 57 -0.75 4.15 -11.47
N PRO A 58 -1.29 2.91 -11.54
CA PRO A 58 -0.69 1.82 -12.34
C PRO A 58 -0.58 2.15 -13.83
N GLU A 59 -1.54 2.90 -14.37
CA GLU A 59 -1.55 3.35 -15.77
C GLU A 59 -0.70 4.61 -16.02
N ARG A 60 0.02 5.11 -15.01
CA ARG A 60 0.77 6.38 -15.07
C ARG A 60 -0.10 7.54 -15.58
N SER A 61 -1.31 7.61 -15.04
CA SER A 61 -2.36 8.54 -15.43
C SER A 61 -3.01 9.13 -14.19
N LEU A 62 -3.41 10.40 -14.26
CA LEU A 62 -4.18 11.08 -13.21
C LEU A 62 -5.68 10.73 -13.24
N LYS A 63 -6.14 9.87 -14.14
CA LYS A 63 -7.54 9.44 -14.23
C LYS A 63 -7.86 8.30 -13.25
N GLN A 64 -7.55 8.50 -11.96
CA GLN A 64 -7.75 7.48 -10.92
C GLN A 64 -8.98 7.81 -10.06
N ALA A 65 -9.72 6.78 -9.65
CA ALA A 65 -10.89 6.92 -8.80
C ALA A 65 -10.57 7.60 -7.47
N THR A 66 -9.40 7.31 -6.89
CA THR A 66 -8.90 7.93 -5.64
C THR A 66 -8.73 9.44 -5.79
N ARG A 67 -8.14 9.91 -6.89
CA ARG A 67 -8.01 11.34 -7.20
C ARG A 67 -9.37 12.00 -7.41
N LEU A 68 -10.25 11.40 -8.20
CA LEU A 68 -11.60 11.93 -8.44
C LEU A 68 -12.38 12.03 -7.13
N THR A 69 -12.29 11.02 -6.28
CA THR A 69 -12.95 10.99 -4.97
C THR A 69 -12.46 12.11 -4.07
N TRP A 70 -11.13 12.30 -3.95
CA TRP A 70 -10.61 13.40 -3.16
C TRP A 70 -11.08 14.76 -3.67
N ARG A 71 -11.02 15.01 -4.99
CA ARG A 71 -11.48 16.30 -5.57
C ARG A 71 -12.98 16.56 -5.42
N SER A 72 -13.80 15.52 -5.41
CA SER A 72 -15.25 15.67 -5.38
C SER A 72 -15.83 15.73 -3.97
N TYR A 73 -15.23 15.02 -3.01
CA TYR A 73 -15.81 14.83 -1.69
C TYR A 73 -14.96 15.40 -0.56
N GLU A 74 -13.63 15.54 -0.76
CA GLU A 74 -12.67 15.94 0.28
C GLU A 74 -12.75 15.10 1.57
N ASP A 75 -13.37 13.91 1.49
CA ASP A 75 -13.52 12.98 2.60
C ASP A 75 -12.35 12.00 2.61
N GLU A 76 -11.48 12.17 3.60
CA GLU A 76 -10.31 11.31 3.75
C GLU A 76 -10.68 9.87 4.13
N LYS A 77 -11.77 9.63 4.87
CA LYS A 77 -12.19 8.26 5.20
C LYS A 77 -12.61 7.52 3.93
N LEU A 78 -13.43 8.16 3.10
CA LEU A 78 -13.85 7.60 1.82
C LEU A 78 -12.64 7.32 0.90
N LEU A 79 -11.73 8.28 0.81
CA LEU A 79 -10.46 8.11 0.09
C LEU A 79 -9.69 6.88 0.60
N GLN A 80 -9.51 6.77 1.92
CA GLN A 80 -8.78 5.65 2.52
C GLN A 80 -9.44 4.30 2.23
N HIS A 81 -10.77 4.21 2.18
CA HIS A 81 -11.46 2.98 1.80
C HIS A 81 -11.14 2.56 0.35
N LEU A 82 -11.19 3.50 -0.59
CA LEU A 82 -10.82 3.23 -1.98
C LEU A 82 -9.34 2.89 -2.13
N MET A 83 -8.47 3.58 -1.41
CA MET A 83 -7.03 3.28 -1.40
C MET A 83 -6.76 1.88 -0.84
N ARG A 84 -7.48 1.40 0.18
CA ARG A 84 -7.32 0.03 0.70
C ARG A 84 -7.67 -0.99 -0.38
N TYR A 85 -8.79 -0.78 -1.07
CA TYR A 85 -9.17 -1.63 -2.21
C TYR A 85 -8.08 -1.63 -3.29
N GLN A 86 -7.65 -0.45 -3.75
CA GLN A 86 -6.64 -0.33 -4.80
C GLN A 86 -5.30 -0.94 -4.40
N PHE A 87 -4.90 -0.80 -3.13
CA PHE A 87 -3.71 -1.44 -2.58
C PHE A 87 -3.79 -2.96 -2.69
N LEU A 88 -4.91 -3.57 -2.28
CA LEU A 88 -5.11 -5.03 -2.37
C LEU A 88 -5.08 -5.52 -3.82
N VAL A 89 -5.69 -4.77 -4.75
CA VAL A 89 -5.61 -5.07 -6.18
C VAL A 89 -4.17 -5.01 -6.70
N SER A 90 -3.38 -4.05 -6.23
CA SER A 90 -1.99 -3.85 -6.65
C SER A 90 -0.98 -4.81 -5.99
N GLU A 91 -1.34 -5.43 -4.88
CA GLU A 91 -0.51 -6.34 -4.09
C GLU A 91 -1.26 -7.67 -3.87
N PRO A 92 -1.43 -8.50 -4.91
CA PRO A 92 -2.29 -9.68 -4.87
C PRO A 92 -1.85 -10.72 -3.82
N VAL A 93 -0.57 -10.76 -3.50
CA VAL A 93 -0.01 -11.61 -2.43
C VAL A 93 -0.55 -11.19 -1.06
N ILE A 94 -0.60 -9.88 -0.81
CA ILE A 94 -1.13 -9.32 0.44
C ILE A 94 -2.65 -9.51 0.46
N ALA A 95 -3.32 -9.40 -0.68
CA ALA A 95 -4.75 -9.70 -0.79
C ALA A 95 -5.07 -11.16 -0.48
N ASP A 96 -4.32 -12.11 -1.05
CA ASP A 96 -4.50 -13.54 -0.77
C ASP A 96 -4.23 -13.86 0.71
N PHE A 97 -3.19 -13.27 1.29
CA PHE A 97 -2.92 -13.39 2.72
C PHE A 97 -4.05 -12.83 3.58
N ALA A 98 -4.54 -11.63 3.27
CA ALA A 98 -5.65 -11.01 4.00
C ALA A 98 -6.95 -11.83 3.86
N ALA A 99 -7.24 -12.37 2.68
CA ALA A 99 -8.40 -13.23 2.46
C ALA A 99 -8.31 -14.51 3.31
N LYS A 100 -7.15 -15.17 3.35
CA LYS A 100 -6.93 -16.36 4.19
C LYS A 100 -7.02 -16.05 5.68
N LEU A 101 -6.52 -14.89 6.10
CA LEU A 101 -6.55 -14.47 7.51
C LEU A 101 -7.96 -14.15 8.00
N TYR A 102 -8.76 -13.45 7.20
CA TYR A 102 -10.03 -12.88 7.65
C TYR A 102 -11.29 -13.62 7.18
N VAL A 103 -11.19 -14.42 6.11
CA VAL A 103 -12.38 -15.00 5.45
C VAL A 103 -12.45 -16.52 5.63
N LEU A 104 -11.32 -17.22 5.73
CA LEU A 104 -11.30 -18.69 5.62
C LEU A 104 -11.14 -19.45 6.94
N ASN A 105 -10.61 -18.82 8.00
CA ASN A 105 -10.14 -19.55 9.20
C ASN A 105 -10.58 -18.94 10.54
N SER A 106 -11.60 -18.09 10.59
CA SER A 106 -11.95 -17.41 11.85
C SER A 106 -13.45 -17.24 12.04
N GLU A 107 -13.95 -17.77 13.16
CA GLU A 107 -15.27 -17.44 13.66
C GLU A 107 -15.25 -16.05 14.34
N PRO A 108 -16.40 -15.35 14.39
CA PRO A 108 -16.51 -14.10 15.14
C PRO A 108 -16.11 -14.28 16.61
N GLY A 109 -15.00 -13.67 17.02
CA GLY A 109 -14.47 -13.77 18.39
C GLY A 109 -13.10 -14.45 18.49
N ASP A 110 -12.64 -15.08 17.40
CA ASP A 110 -11.33 -15.74 17.37
C ASP A 110 -10.18 -14.73 17.48
N ARG A 111 -9.16 -15.15 18.23
CA ARG A 111 -7.87 -14.46 18.25
C ARG A 111 -7.04 -14.91 17.06
N LEU A 112 -6.74 -13.97 16.18
CA LEU A 112 -5.87 -14.20 15.04
C LEU A 112 -4.41 -14.33 15.50
N GLU A 113 -3.90 -15.56 15.55
CA GLU A 113 -2.47 -15.85 15.76
C GLU A 113 -1.68 -15.58 14.47
N PHE A 114 -1.47 -14.27 14.21
CA PHE A 114 -0.90 -13.74 12.98
C PHE A 114 0.42 -14.40 12.57
N ARG A 115 1.28 -14.76 13.54
CA ARG A 115 2.62 -15.29 13.27
C ARG A 115 2.56 -16.67 12.62
N GLU A 116 1.78 -17.58 13.17
CA GLU A 116 1.66 -18.95 12.65
C GLU A 116 1.04 -18.97 11.25
N LEU A 117 0.03 -18.12 11.03
CA LEU A 117 -0.62 -17.95 9.75
C LEU A 117 0.32 -17.31 8.70
N ALA A 118 1.13 -16.34 9.10
CA ALA A 118 2.13 -15.75 8.22
C ALA A 118 3.21 -16.76 7.83
N ASP A 119 3.71 -17.56 8.78
CA ASP A 119 4.74 -18.58 8.53
C ASP A 119 4.20 -19.69 7.62
N SER A 120 2.97 -20.17 7.86
CA SER A 120 2.31 -21.16 7.00
C SER A 120 2.06 -20.61 5.58
N PHE A 121 1.57 -19.37 5.48
CA PHE A 121 1.37 -18.71 4.20
C PHE A 121 2.68 -18.55 3.43
N LEU A 122 3.77 -18.17 4.12
CA LEU A 122 5.10 -18.06 3.55
C LEU A 122 5.59 -19.40 3.05
N GLN A 123 5.49 -20.47 3.84
CA GLN A 123 5.92 -21.82 3.45
C GLN A 123 5.20 -22.32 2.19
N GLN A 124 3.90 -22.06 2.07
CA GLN A 124 3.11 -22.41 0.89
C GLN A 124 3.50 -21.60 -0.36
N ASN A 125 4.05 -20.40 -0.17
CA ASN A 125 4.35 -19.44 -1.23
C ASN A 125 5.87 -19.23 -1.49
N ILE A 126 6.76 -19.94 -0.79
CA ILE A 126 8.23 -19.81 -0.87
C ILE A 126 8.78 -20.11 -2.27
N ASN A 127 8.05 -20.87 -3.10
CA ASN A 127 8.42 -21.10 -4.50
C ASN A 127 8.25 -19.86 -5.40
N ASN A 128 7.58 -18.81 -4.92
CA ASN A 128 7.43 -17.53 -5.59
C ASN A 128 8.45 -16.53 -4.99
N ARG A 129 9.65 -16.44 -5.58
CA ARG A 129 10.75 -15.55 -5.11
C ARG A 129 10.35 -14.09 -4.83
N THR A 130 9.31 -13.60 -5.51
CA THR A 130 8.75 -12.25 -5.33
C THR A 130 8.06 -12.06 -3.97
N ILE A 131 7.50 -13.13 -3.41
CA ILE A 131 6.70 -13.13 -2.17
C ILE A 131 7.60 -12.95 -0.93
N LEU A 132 8.76 -13.62 -0.91
CA LEU A 132 9.74 -13.48 0.17
C LEU A 132 10.24 -12.03 0.31
N GLN A 133 10.49 -11.33 -0.79
CA GLN A 133 10.98 -9.95 -0.75
C GLN A 133 9.92 -8.93 -0.30
N GLN A 134 8.65 -9.17 -0.62
CA GLN A 134 7.55 -8.30 -0.19
C GLN A 134 7.20 -8.53 1.28
N LEU A 135 7.21 -9.79 1.74
CA LEU A 135 6.84 -10.14 3.10
C LEU A 135 7.99 -9.97 4.11
N GLN A 136 9.27 -10.19 3.74
CA GLN A 136 10.42 -9.88 4.62
C GLN A 136 10.48 -8.39 4.97
N LYS A 137 10.10 -7.50 4.05
CA LYS A 137 10.00 -6.05 4.33
C LYS A 137 8.94 -5.72 5.38
N VAL A 138 7.91 -6.55 5.50
CA VAL A 138 6.87 -6.42 6.52
C VAL A 138 7.31 -7.11 7.82
N ALA A 139 7.96 -8.26 7.75
CA ALA A 139 8.30 -9.10 8.90
C ALA A 139 9.55 -8.66 9.69
N ILE A 140 10.62 -8.16 9.04
CA ILE A 140 11.89 -7.78 9.71
C ILE A 140 11.72 -6.62 10.70
N LYS A 141 10.68 -5.79 10.55
CA LYS A 141 10.37 -4.69 11.48
C LYS A 141 9.46 -5.08 12.65
N THR A 142 9.10 -6.36 12.78
CA THR A 142 8.28 -6.88 13.89
C THR A 142 9.14 -7.37 15.06
N LEU A 143 10.47 -7.37 14.92
CA LEU A 143 11.43 -7.92 15.88
C LEU A 143 12.46 -6.89 16.41
N SER A 144 12.23 -5.61 16.14
CA SER A 144 12.98 -4.46 16.67
C SER A 144 12.01 -3.40 17.18
#